data_AF-A0A7C1DSV1-F1
#
_entry.id   AF-A0A7C1DSV1-F1
#
_cell.length_a   1.000
_cell.length_b   1.000
_cell.length_c   1.000
_cell.angle_alpha   90.00
_cell.angle_beta   90.00
_cell.angle_gamma   90.00
#
_symmetry.space_group_name_H-M   'P 1'
#
loop_
_entity.id
_entity.type
_entity.pdbx_description
1 polymer ?
#
loop_
_entity_poly.entity_id
_entity_poly.type
_entity_poly.pdbx_seq_one_letter_code
_entity_poly.pdbx_strand_id
1 'polypeptide(L)'
;MIRHEYLQSPQVSAFISWLAARLDTPGSFIHSFYMRRTGARWECDSLFSAFQSYEWKFSVKDPVSGRLLSGKNFSETAEALTLIGKQIRDAISLGDHDAALAGCQAVLKWGGIHKGKYLEKSGAKLISTLVTRTEQLSDPVLDLSRLPSIEMNSGWSKIYSLEYPRFSTPLKIHKSISPPRIGFCPCFSGLLRIRVNVDQNRLVGIQLESMLRMP
;
A
#
# COMPACT_ATOMS: atom_id res chain seq x y z
N MET A 1 -9.05 -20.26 -5.95
CA MET A 1 -10.02 -19.36 -5.30
C MET A 1 -10.04 -18.08 -6.10
N ILE A 2 -11.18 -17.76 -6.70
CA ILE A 2 -11.34 -16.53 -7.48
C ILE A 2 -11.80 -15.38 -6.58
N ARG A 3 -11.60 -14.13 -7.02
CA ARG A 3 -11.91 -12.93 -6.21
C ARG A 3 -13.31 -12.92 -5.62
N HIS A 4 -14.32 -13.34 -6.38
CA HIS A 4 -15.70 -13.37 -5.92
C HIS A 4 -15.87 -14.31 -4.71
N GLU A 5 -15.33 -15.53 -4.79
CA GLU A 5 -15.37 -16.51 -3.70
C GLU A 5 -14.65 -15.97 -2.44
N TYR A 6 -13.50 -15.33 -2.62
CA TYR A 6 -12.76 -14.72 -1.50
C TYR A 6 -13.59 -13.65 -0.79
N LEU A 7 -14.27 -12.78 -1.54
CA LEU A 7 -15.10 -11.72 -0.94
C LEU A 7 -16.37 -12.26 -0.25
N GLN A 8 -16.85 -13.44 -0.65
CA GLN A 8 -17.97 -14.13 -0.01
C GLN A 8 -17.54 -15.02 1.17
N SER A 9 -16.24 -15.16 1.44
CA SER A 9 -15.74 -15.93 2.58
C SER A 9 -16.30 -15.36 3.89
N PRO A 10 -16.87 -16.21 4.77
CA PRO A 10 -17.35 -15.78 6.08
C PRO A 10 -16.27 -15.08 6.90
N GLN A 11 -15.02 -15.53 6.79
CA GLN A 11 -13.87 -14.95 7.49
C GLN A 11 -13.59 -13.52 7.00
N VAL A 12 -13.65 -13.28 5.69
CA VAL A 12 -13.46 -11.95 5.10
C VAL A 12 -14.60 -11.01 5.50
N SER A 13 -15.84 -11.47 5.41
CA SER A 13 -17.02 -10.68 5.83
C SER A 13 -16.98 -10.33 7.33
N ALA A 14 -16.63 -11.29 8.18
CA ALA A 14 -16.47 -11.08 9.61
C ALA A 14 -15.35 -10.09 9.92
N PHE A 15 -14.21 -10.19 9.23
CA PHE A 15 -13.11 -9.24 9.37
C PHE A 15 -13.52 -7.82 8.95
N ILE A 16 -14.19 -7.67 7.81
CA ILE A 16 -14.67 -6.36 7.34
C ILE A 16 -15.64 -5.75 8.35
N SER A 17 -16.58 -6.55 8.87
CA SER A 17 -17.53 -6.10 9.89
C SER A 17 -16.83 -5.69 11.20
N TRP A 18 -15.85 -6.48 11.63
CA TRP A 18 -15.02 -6.17 12.79
C TRP A 18 -14.23 -4.87 12.64
N LEU A 19 -13.66 -4.65 11.45
CA LEU A 19 -12.87 -3.47 11.12
C LEU A 19 -13.76 -2.23 11.04
N ALA A 20 -14.89 -2.33 10.34
CA ALA A 20 -15.83 -1.22 10.14
C ALA A 20 -16.32 -0.63 11.47
N ALA A 21 -16.64 -1.50 12.44
CA ALA A 21 -17.06 -1.09 13.78
C ALA A 21 -15.95 -0.35 14.58
N ARG A 22 -14.69 -0.45 14.16
CA ARG A 22 -13.50 0.12 14.83
C ARG A 22 -12.85 1.27 14.06
N LEU A 23 -13.41 1.64 12.90
CA LEU A 23 -12.84 2.70 12.07
C LEU A 23 -12.88 4.05 12.79
N ASP A 24 -14.06 4.48 13.21
CA ASP A 24 -14.30 5.82 13.75
C ASP A 24 -15.06 5.80 15.08
N THR A 25 -15.07 4.65 15.76
CA THR A 25 -15.69 4.51 17.07
C THR A 25 -14.66 4.90 18.14
N PRO A 26 -14.89 5.93 18.96
CA PRO A 26 -13.96 6.31 20.03
C PRO A 26 -13.73 5.17 21.03
N GLY A 27 -12.48 4.99 21.46
CA GLY A 27 -12.07 3.93 22.39
C GLY A 27 -12.07 2.51 21.79
N SER A 28 -12.45 2.35 20.53
CA SER A 28 -12.48 1.03 19.87
C SER A 28 -11.09 0.53 19.47
N PHE A 29 -10.12 1.44 19.39
CA PHE A 29 -8.72 1.15 19.13
C PHE A 29 -7.83 2.14 19.89
N ILE A 30 -7.40 1.77 21.09
CA ILE A 30 -6.52 2.62 21.92
C ILE A 30 -5.09 2.14 21.75
N HIS A 31 -4.23 3.01 21.22
CA HIS A 31 -2.81 2.73 21.06
C HIS A 31 -1.97 3.97 21.29
N SER A 32 -0.80 3.81 21.91
CA SER A 32 0.14 4.89 22.14
C SER A 32 1.58 4.39 22.13
N PHE A 33 2.51 5.21 21.67
CA PHE A 33 3.94 4.94 21.76
C PHE A 33 4.74 6.25 21.82
N TYR A 34 5.99 6.16 22.27
CA TYR A 34 6.93 7.28 22.22
C TYR A 34 7.74 7.21 20.92
N MET A 35 7.72 8.30 20.15
CA MET A 35 8.53 8.45 18.94
C MET A 35 10.00 8.61 19.33
N ARG A 36 10.83 7.60 19.04
CA ARG A 36 12.25 7.60 19.42
C ARG A 36 13.03 8.83 18.96
N ARG A 37 12.71 9.37 17.77
CA ARG A 37 13.46 10.48 17.16
C ARG A 37 13.12 11.85 17.76
N THR A 38 11.89 12.05 18.20
CA THR A 38 11.40 13.35 18.69
C THR A 38 11.13 13.36 20.18
N GLY A 39 11.09 12.20 20.83
CA GLY A 39 10.62 12.03 22.21
C GLY A 39 9.11 12.27 22.38
N ALA A 40 8.40 12.62 21.31
CA ALA A 40 6.98 12.93 21.36
C ALA A 40 6.16 11.67 21.62
N ARG A 41 5.13 11.79 22.45
CA ARG A 41 4.12 10.76 22.61
C ARG A 41 3.13 10.85 21.45
N TRP A 42 2.92 9.74 20.76
CA TRP A 42 1.84 9.57 19.79
C TRP A 42 0.77 8.69 20.40
N GLU A 43 -0.49 9.03 20.18
CA GLU A 43 -1.62 8.22 20.61
C GLU A 43 -2.83 8.37 19.68
N CYS A 44 -3.71 7.38 19.76
CA CYS A 44 -4.98 7.32 19.05
C CYS A 44 -5.99 6.51 19.86
N ASP A 45 -7.27 6.77 19.61
CA ASP A 45 -8.43 6.13 20.23
C ASP A 45 -9.36 5.43 19.21
N SER A 46 -9.05 5.56 17.92
CA SER A 46 -9.71 4.90 16.79
C SER A 46 -8.71 4.74 15.64
N LEU A 47 -9.04 3.91 14.64
CA LEU A 47 -8.21 3.79 13.44
C LEU A 47 -8.24 5.07 12.59
N PHE A 48 -9.33 5.83 12.65
CA PHE A 48 -9.46 7.11 11.96
C PHE A 48 -8.61 8.18 12.62
N SER A 49 -8.61 8.29 13.95
CA SER A 49 -7.70 9.23 14.64
C SER A 49 -6.24 8.84 14.43
N ALA A 50 -5.93 7.54 14.37
CA ALA A 50 -4.62 7.07 13.96
C ALA A 50 -4.25 7.55 12.54
N PHE A 51 -5.15 7.41 11.57
CA PHE A 51 -4.94 7.91 10.21
C PHE A 51 -4.69 9.43 10.16
N GLN A 52 -5.45 10.20 10.92
CA GLN A 52 -5.34 11.67 10.95
C GLN A 52 -4.06 12.17 11.62
N SER A 53 -3.63 11.53 12.71
CA SER A 53 -2.50 11.98 13.52
C SER A 53 -1.17 11.34 13.12
N TYR A 54 -1.19 10.28 12.30
CA TYR A 54 0.03 9.61 11.88
C TYR A 54 0.88 10.49 10.95
N GLU A 55 2.17 10.57 11.24
CA GLU A 55 3.12 11.31 10.42
C GLU A 55 3.69 10.45 9.30
N TRP A 56 3.12 10.57 8.10
CA TRP A 56 3.59 9.96 6.86
C TRP A 56 4.77 10.76 6.26
N LYS A 57 5.85 10.90 7.03
CA LYS A 57 7.03 11.68 6.58
C LYS A 57 7.72 11.02 5.40
N PHE A 58 7.88 11.75 4.31
CA PHE A 58 8.63 11.30 3.13
C PHE A 58 9.46 12.43 2.52
N SER A 59 10.51 12.05 1.80
CA SER A 59 11.36 12.96 1.04
C SER A 59 12.01 12.19 -0.12
N VAL A 60 11.61 12.50 -1.35
CA VAL A 60 12.03 11.82 -2.57
C VAL A 60 12.25 12.84 -3.67
N LYS A 61 13.21 12.61 -4.57
CA LYS A 61 13.37 13.47 -5.76
C LYS A 61 12.36 13.02 -6.82
N ASP A 62 11.69 13.99 -7.43
CA ASP A 62 10.91 13.78 -8.65
C ASP A 62 11.84 13.25 -9.75
N PRO A 63 11.57 12.05 -10.30
CA PRO A 63 12.34 11.47 -11.41
C PRO A 63 12.44 12.36 -12.65
N VAL A 64 11.40 13.14 -12.95
CA VAL A 64 11.31 13.92 -14.19
C VAL A 64 11.82 15.32 -13.96
N SER A 65 11.31 16.01 -12.94
CA SER A 65 11.63 17.42 -12.72
C SER A 65 12.89 17.64 -11.87
N GLY A 66 13.41 16.60 -11.21
CA GLY A 66 14.50 16.69 -10.24
C GLY A 66 14.15 17.41 -8.93
N ARG A 67 12.94 17.94 -8.79
CA ARG A 67 12.48 18.69 -7.61
C ARG A 67 12.36 17.76 -6.40
N LEU A 68 12.64 18.27 -5.20
CA LEU A 68 12.34 17.53 -3.99
C LEU A 68 10.84 17.50 -3.73
N LEU A 69 10.26 16.30 -3.67
CA LEU A 69 8.92 16.03 -3.16
C LEU A 69 9.05 15.61 -1.71
N SER A 70 8.42 16.34 -0.80
CA SER A 70 8.41 16.02 0.63
C SER A 70 7.06 16.34 1.25
N GLY A 71 6.76 15.66 2.34
CA GLY A 71 5.52 15.82 3.08
C GLY A 71 5.57 15.03 4.38
N LYS A 72 4.51 15.18 5.18
CA LYS A 72 4.34 14.57 6.50
C LYS A 72 2.96 13.97 6.73
N ASN A 73 2.01 14.14 5.81
CA ASN A 73 0.67 13.60 5.93
C ASN A 73 0.29 12.70 4.73
N PHE A 74 -0.84 12.03 4.88
CA PHE A 74 -1.34 11.10 3.87
C PHE A 74 -1.66 11.79 2.54
N SER A 75 -2.26 12.98 2.55
CA SER A 75 -2.65 13.70 1.34
C SER A 75 -1.43 14.07 0.50
N GLU A 76 -0.40 14.64 1.12
CA GLU A 76 0.87 14.99 0.45
C GLU A 76 1.56 13.74 -0.10
N THR A 77 1.54 12.65 0.66
CA THR A 77 2.07 11.34 0.24
C THR A 77 1.32 10.81 -0.97
N ALA A 78 -0.01 10.86 -0.95
CA ALA A 78 -0.86 10.38 -2.02
C ALA A 78 -0.67 11.20 -3.30
N GLU A 79 -0.52 12.52 -3.20
CA GLU A 79 -0.22 13.41 -4.33
C GLU A 79 1.13 13.06 -4.97
N ALA A 80 2.18 12.92 -4.16
CA ALA A 80 3.51 12.55 -4.65
C ALA A 80 3.51 11.17 -5.33
N LEU A 81 2.83 10.17 -4.74
CA LEU A 81 2.71 8.83 -5.33
C LEU A 81 1.86 8.81 -6.59
N THR A 82 0.82 9.65 -6.67
CA THR A 82 0.01 9.81 -7.89
C THR A 82 0.84 10.36 -9.03
N LEU A 83 1.67 11.37 -8.74
CA LEU A 83 2.61 11.95 -9.71
C LEU A 83 3.63 10.91 -10.19
N ILE A 84 4.34 10.25 -9.26
CA ILE A 84 5.35 9.24 -9.61
C ILE A 84 4.71 8.06 -10.37
N GLY A 85 3.54 7.59 -9.93
CA GLY A 85 2.79 6.54 -10.61
C GLY A 85 2.40 6.91 -12.04
N LYS A 86 2.00 8.18 -12.27
CA LYS A 86 1.75 8.69 -13.62
C LYS A 86 3.01 8.64 -14.48
N GLN A 87 4.14 9.13 -13.95
CA GLN A 87 5.42 9.13 -14.66
C GLN A 87 5.87 7.72 -15.05
N ILE A 88 5.70 6.73 -14.16
CA ILE A 88 6.00 5.32 -14.48
C ILE A 88 5.14 4.83 -15.65
N ARG A 89 3.82 5.08 -15.62
CA ARG A 89 2.91 4.65 -16.70
C ARG A 89 3.22 5.33 -18.03
N ASP A 90 3.56 6.62 -18.01
CA ASP A 90 3.94 7.37 -19.20
C ASP A 90 5.24 6.78 -19.80
N ALA A 91 6.25 6.52 -18.96
CA ALA A 91 7.51 5.91 -19.38
C ALA A 91 7.33 4.52 -19.98
N ILE A 92 6.51 3.67 -19.35
CA ILE A 92 6.15 2.35 -19.90
C ILE A 92 5.50 2.49 -21.28
N SER A 93 4.56 3.43 -21.43
CA SER A 93 3.84 3.66 -22.69
C SER A 93 4.75 4.16 -23.81
N LEU A 94 5.80 4.91 -23.47
CA LEU A 94 6.80 5.43 -24.40
C LEU A 94 7.95 4.45 -24.65
N GLY A 95 8.04 3.34 -23.91
CA GLY A 95 9.21 2.46 -23.94
C GLY A 95 10.48 3.08 -23.35
N ASP A 96 10.35 4.15 -22.56
CA ASP A 96 11.47 4.87 -21.95
C ASP A 96 11.96 4.11 -20.71
N HIS A 97 13.03 3.34 -20.90
CA HIS A 97 13.59 2.49 -19.86
C HIS A 97 14.18 3.28 -18.70
N ASP A 98 14.92 4.35 -18.99
CA ASP A 98 15.60 5.15 -17.98
C ASP A 98 14.58 5.90 -17.11
N ALA A 99 13.53 6.46 -17.73
CA ALA A 99 12.44 7.10 -16.99
C ALA A 99 11.65 6.09 -16.14
N ALA A 100 11.38 4.88 -16.66
CA ALA A 100 10.70 3.83 -15.89
C ALA A 100 11.53 3.38 -14.68
N LEU A 101 12.85 3.21 -14.87
CA LEU A 101 13.77 2.84 -13.79
C LEU A 101 13.84 3.95 -12.73
N ALA A 102 13.98 5.21 -13.14
CA ALA A 102 14.02 6.36 -12.23
C ALA A 102 12.72 6.47 -11.41
N GLY A 103 11.56 6.27 -12.06
CA GLY A 103 10.27 6.19 -11.39
C GLY A 103 10.21 5.07 -10.35
N CYS A 104 10.59 3.84 -10.71
CA CYS A 104 10.63 2.71 -9.78
C CYS A 104 11.55 2.98 -8.59
N GLN A 105 12.74 3.55 -8.82
CA GLN A 105 13.67 3.92 -7.76
C GLN A 105 13.11 4.99 -6.82
N ALA A 106 12.36 5.97 -7.33
CA ALA A 106 11.68 6.96 -6.50
C ALA A 106 10.63 6.32 -5.59
N VAL A 107 9.83 5.37 -6.11
CA VAL A 107 8.87 4.60 -5.29
C VAL A 107 9.57 3.81 -4.18
N LEU A 108 10.68 3.14 -4.51
CA LEU A 108 11.48 2.41 -3.53
C LEU A 108 12.02 3.34 -2.45
N LYS A 109 12.59 4.49 -2.85
CA LYS A 109 13.14 5.47 -1.93
C LYS A 109 12.07 6.06 -1.02
N TRP A 110 10.91 6.41 -1.57
CA TRP A 110 9.73 6.82 -0.79
C TRP A 110 9.35 5.75 0.24
N GLY A 111 9.40 4.47 -0.15
CA GLY A 111 9.11 3.32 0.69
C GLY A 111 10.21 2.90 1.67
N GLY A 112 11.27 3.69 1.84
CA GLY A 112 12.41 3.39 2.73
C GLY A 112 13.42 2.38 2.18
N ILE A 113 13.33 2.01 0.90
CA ILE A 113 14.23 1.06 0.25
C ILE A 113 15.30 1.86 -0.50
N HIS A 114 16.47 1.98 0.13
CA HIS A 114 17.59 2.77 -0.41
C HIS A 114 18.43 2.03 -1.45
N LYS A 115 18.32 0.70 -1.56
CA LYS A 115 19.08 -0.14 -2.50
C LYS A 115 18.14 -1.12 -3.21
N GLY A 116 17.80 -0.82 -4.46
CA GLY A 116 16.94 -1.64 -5.32
C GLY A 116 17.71 -2.53 -6.28
N LYS A 117 18.70 -3.31 -5.80
CA LYS A 117 19.59 -4.12 -6.68
C LYS A 117 18.84 -5.05 -7.65
N TYR A 118 17.62 -5.46 -7.31
CA TYR A 118 16.77 -6.29 -8.18
C TYR A 118 16.18 -5.52 -9.37
N LEU A 119 15.98 -4.20 -9.26
CA LEU A 119 15.59 -3.36 -10.40
C LEU A 119 16.73 -3.25 -11.42
N GLU A 120 17.96 -3.04 -10.94
CA GLU A 120 19.15 -3.00 -11.80
C GLU A 120 19.35 -4.34 -12.54
N LYS A 121 19.16 -5.46 -11.83
CA LYS A 121 19.21 -6.81 -12.43
C LYS A 121 18.14 -7.04 -13.49
N SER A 122 17.00 -6.36 -13.41
CA SER A 122 15.94 -6.49 -14.40
C SER A 122 16.40 -5.97 -15.76
N GLY A 123 17.34 -5.02 -15.79
CA GLY A 123 17.97 -4.50 -17.01
C GLY A 123 16.92 -4.17 -18.07
N ALA A 124 17.21 -4.51 -19.34
CA ALA A 124 16.32 -4.29 -20.47
C ALA A 124 14.92 -4.94 -20.33
N LYS A 125 14.72 -5.88 -19.40
CA LYS A 125 13.42 -6.56 -19.18
C LYS A 125 12.52 -5.83 -18.19
N LEU A 126 12.92 -4.67 -17.65
CA LEU A 126 12.12 -3.95 -16.65
C LEU A 126 10.71 -3.63 -17.16
N ILE A 127 10.60 -2.95 -18.30
CA ILE A 127 9.30 -2.55 -18.85
C ILE A 127 8.43 -3.77 -19.16
N SER A 128 8.97 -4.79 -19.84
CA SER A 128 8.21 -6.00 -20.16
C SER A 128 7.78 -6.76 -18.90
N THR A 129 8.58 -6.73 -17.84
CA THR A 129 8.20 -7.26 -16.52
C THR A 129 7.02 -6.48 -15.97
N LEU A 130 7.11 -5.15 -15.87
CA LEU A 130 6.03 -4.29 -15.35
C LEU A 130 4.71 -4.51 -16.10
N VAL A 131 4.74 -4.45 -17.43
CA VAL A 131 3.56 -4.69 -18.29
C VAL A 131 2.94 -6.06 -18.03
N THR A 132 3.76 -7.13 -18.10
CA THR A 132 3.28 -8.51 -17.89
C THR A 132 2.65 -8.67 -16.51
N ARG A 133 3.23 -8.04 -15.47
CA ARG A 133 2.71 -8.15 -14.10
C ARG A 133 1.42 -7.36 -13.94
N THR A 134 1.31 -6.18 -14.52
CA THR A 134 0.08 -5.41 -14.49
C THR A 134 -1.04 -6.16 -15.18
N GLU A 135 -0.80 -6.76 -16.35
CA GLU A 135 -1.79 -7.60 -17.03
C GLU A 135 -2.24 -8.77 -16.15
N GLN A 136 -1.30 -9.49 -15.54
CA GLN A 136 -1.59 -10.60 -14.62
C GLN A 136 -2.43 -10.15 -13.42
N LEU A 137 -2.09 -9.02 -12.79
CA LEU A 137 -2.82 -8.48 -11.64
C LEU A 137 -4.16 -7.82 -12.01
N SER A 138 -4.34 -7.49 -13.29
CA SER A 138 -5.58 -6.90 -13.83
C SER A 138 -6.63 -7.94 -14.19
N ASP A 139 -6.28 -9.23 -14.22
CA ASP A 139 -7.17 -10.30 -14.62
C ASP A 139 -8.44 -10.33 -13.74
N PRO A 140 -9.64 -10.11 -14.29
CA PRO A 140 -10.88 -10.14 -13.51
C PRO A 140 -11.20 -11.53 -12.92
N VAL A 141 -10.65 -12.59 -13.52
CA VAL A 141 -10.81 -13.98 -13.08
C VAL A 141 -9.69 -14.42 -12.15
N LEU A 142 -8.69 -13.55 -11.89
CA LEU A 142 -7.45 -13.79 -11.13
C LEU A 142 -7.50 -15.07 -10.29
N ASP A 143 -7.08 -16.17 -10.89
CA ASP A 143 -6.97 -17.44 -10.18
C ASP A 143 -5.59 -17.52 -9.58
N LEU A 144 -5.53 -17.35 -8.25
CA LEU A 144 -4.28 -17.39 -7.49
C LEU A 144 -3.51 -18.72 -7.70
N SER A 145 -4.19 -19.80 -8.06
CA SER A 145 -3.55 -21.09 -8.36
C SER A 145 -2.87 -21.14 -9.73
N ARG A 146 -3.23 -20.22 -10.63
CA ARG A 146 -2.70 -20.12 -12.01
C ARG A 146 -1.77 -18.93 -12.18
N LEU A 147 -1.56 -18.13 -11.13
CA LEU A 147 -0.58 -17.07 -11.15
C LEU A 147 0.82 -17.68 -11.31
N PRO A 148 1.57 -17.34 -12.36
CA PRO A 148 2.97 -17.73 -12.43
C PRO A 148 3.73 -17.11 -11.25
N SER A 149 4.89 -17.66 -10.91
CA SER A 149 5.73 -17.08 -9.85
C SER A 149 5.97 -15.59 -10.12
N ILE A 150 5.33 -14.75 -9.30
CA ILE A 150 5.51 -13.30 -9.31
C ILE A 150 6.63 -12.99 -8.33
N GLU A 151 7.67 -12.28 -8.80
CA GLU A 151 8.60 -11.68 -7.86
C GLU A 151 7.85 -10.65 -7.01
N MET A 152 7.57 -11.03 -5.78
CA MET A 152 6.78 -10.25 -4.84
C MET A 152 7.58 -10.07 -3.56
N ASN A 153 8.44 -9.05 -3.57
CA ASN A 153 9.05 -8.53 -2.35
C ASN A 153 8.39 -7.19 -2.00
N SER A 154 8.75 -6.64 -0.84
CA SER A 154 8.17 -5.39 -0.35
C SER A 154 8.40 -4.18 -1.26
N GLY A 155 9.36 -4.22 -2.19
CA GLY A 155 9.59 -3.16 -3.16
C GLY A 155 8.78 -3.34 -4.43
N TRP A 156 8.78 -4.55 -5.00
CA TRP A 156 7.94 -4.89 -6.15
C TRP A 156 6.46 -4.62 -5.87
N SER A 157 5.97 -4.97 -4.67
CA SER A 157 4.58 -4.70 -4.30
C SER A 157 4.23 -3.19 -4.31
N LYS A 158 5.18 -2.31 -3.95
CA LYS A 158 4.98 -0.86 -4.01
C LYS A 158 4.92 -0.37 -5.45
N ILE A 159 5.80 -0.86 -6.32
CA ILE A 159 5.84 -0.46 -7.72
C ILE A 159 4.54 -0.87 -8.42
N TYR A 160 4.13 -2.14 -8.30
CA TYR A 160 2.93 -2.65 -8.94
C TYR A 160 1.66 -1.91 -8.50
N SER A 161 1.59 -1.50 -7.23
CA SER A 161 0.41 -0.78 -6.72
C SER A 161 0.26 0.65 -7.26
N LEU A 162 1.33 1.28 -7.75
CA LEU A 162 1.23 2.59 -8.41
C LEU A 162 1.02 2.48 -9.92
N GLU A 163 1.55 1.42 -10.51
CA GLU A 163 1.36 1.12 -11.92
C GLU A 163 -0.10 0.78 -12.21
N TYR A 164 -0.74 -0.01 -11.35
CA TYR A 164 -2.14 -0.40 -11.52
C TYR A 164 -3.10 0.76 -11.13
N PRO A 165 -3.80 1.40 -12.09
CA PRO A 165 -4.61 2.59 -11.82
C PRO A 165 -5.84 2.32 -10.94
N ARG A 166 -6.22 1.05 -10.75
CA ARG A 166 -7.31 0.65 -9.84
C ARG A 166 -6.90 0.56 -8.37
N PHE A 167 -5.60 0.61 -8.05
CA PHE A 167 -5.15 0.72 -6.66
C PHE A 167 -5.21 2.15 -6.12
N SER A 168 -5.12 3.15 -7.01
CA SER A 168 -4.99 4.57 -6.68
C SER A 168 -6.23 5.41 -7.03
N THR A 169 -7.26 4.82 -7.66
CA THR A 169 -8.53 5.51 -7.87
C THR A 169 -9.35 5.53 -6.57
N PRO A 170 -9.67 6.70 -5.99
CA PRO A 170 -10.69 6.75 -4.97
C PRO A 170 -11.98 6.20 -5.58
N LEU A 171 -12.50 5.11 -5.02
CA LEU A 171 -13.85 4.62 -5.32
C LEU A 171 -14.79 5.83 -5.21
N LYS A 172 -15.40 6.23 -6.34
CA LYS A 172 -16.41 7.28 -6.36
C LYS A 172 -17.52 6.87 -5.40
N ILE A 173 -17.60 7.56 -4.27
CA ILE A 173 -18.67 7.40 -3.29
C ILE A 173 -19.93 7.96 -3.95
N HIS A 174 -20.70 7.12 -4.61
CA HIS A 174 -22.08 7.46 -4.95
C HIS A 174 -22.84 7.61 -3.63
N LYS A 175 -23.40 8.80 -3.42
CA LYS A 175 -24.33 9.10 -2.32
C LYS A 175 -25.56 8.20 -2.45
N SER A 176 -25.51 7.01 -1.88
CA SER A 176 -26.71 6.25 -1.51
C SER A 176 -26.48 5.65 -0.13
N ILE A 177 -27.34 6.04 0.80
CA ILE A 177 -27.37 5.70 2.23
C ILE A 177 -27.16 4.18 2.41
N SER A 178 -25.92 3.78 2.68
CA SER A 178 -25.48 2.45 3.13
C SER A 178 -24.00 2.56 3.53
N PRO A 179 -23.53 1.81 4.53
CA PRO A 179 -22.27 2.11 5.22
C PRO A 179 -21.07 2.03 4.25
N PRO A 180 -20.10 2.95 4.40
CA PRO A 180 -19.02 3.14 3.45
C PRO A 180 -18.13 1.90 3.33
N ARG A 181 -18.05 1.33 2.12
CA ARG A 181 -17.08 0.29 1.78
C ARG A 181 -15.73 0.96 1.51
N ILE A 182 -14.94 1.11 2.57
CA ILE A 182 -13.56 1.59 2.45
C ILE A 182 -12.72 0.49 1.80
N GLY A 183 -12.18 0.78 0.62
CA GLY A 183 -11.15 -0.06 -0.01
C GLY A 183 -9.85 0.07 0.76
N PHE A 184 -9.62 -0.82 1.72
CA PHE A 184 -8.36 -0.94 2.45
C PHE A 184 -7.45 -1.91 1.69
N CYS A 185 -6.26 -1.48 1.27
CA CYS A 185 -5.17 -2.39 0.95
C CYS A 185 -4.11 -2.30 2.06
N PRO A 186 -3.89 -3.35 2.87
CA PRO A 186 -2.97 -3.32 4.00
C PRO A 186 -1.49 -3.47 3.61
N CYS A 187 -1.11 -3.26 2.34
CA CYS A 187 0.24 -3.60 1.86
C CYS A 187 1.26 -2.45 1.91
N PHE A 188 0.97 -1.34 2.58
CA PHE A 188 1.85 -0.17 2.55
C PHE A 188 2.51 0.15 3.89
N SER A 189 3.85 0.09 3.83
CA SER A 189 4.83 0.21 4.91
C SER A 189 4.76 -0.94 5.92
N GLY A 190 5.84 -1.73 6.00
CA GLY A 190 6.01 -2.81 6.97
C GLY A 190 6.22 -2.29 8.39
N LEU A 191 5.35 -1.41 8.87
CA LEU A 191 5.43 -0.76 10.18
C LEU A 191 4.41 -1.33 11.18
N LEU A 192 3.30 -1.89 10.70
CA LEU A 192 2.36 -2.66 11.50
C LEU A 192 2.25 -4.09 10.98
N ARG A 193 2.61 -5.07 11.81
CA ARG A 193 2.29 -6.47 11.57
C ARG A 193 0.95 -6.75 12.22
N ILE A 194 -0.07 -7.03 11.42
CA ILE A 194 -1.38 -7.47 11.89
C ILE A 194 -1.31 -8.98 12.10
N ARG A 195 -1.16 -9.43 13.35
CA ARG A 195 -1.28 -10.85 13.70
C ARG A 195 -2.75 -11.14 13.97
N VAL A 196 -3.37 -11.91 13.07
CA VAL A 196 -4.73 -12.41 13.25
C VAL A 196 -4.65 -13.76 13.95
N ASN A 197 -5.12 -13.82 15.20
CA ASN A 197 -5.25 -15.06 15.95
C ASN A 197 -6.62 -15.69 15.62
N VAL A 198 -6.58 -16.90 15.07
CA VAL A 198 -7.77 -17.67 14.72
C VAL A 198 -7.74 -18.97 15.52
N ASP A 199 -8.84 -19.30 16.18
CA ASP A 199 -9.05 -20.57 16.85
C ASP A 199 -10.35 -21.18 16.32
N GLN A 200 -10.33 -22.47 15.95
CA GLN A 200 -11.48 -23.19 15.38
C GLN A 200 -12.25 -22.39 14.30
N ASN A 201 -11.54 -21.77 13.35
CA ASN A 201 -12.11 -20.91 12.30
C ASN A 201 -12.87 -19.65 12.77
N ARG A 202 -12.75 -19.27 14.05
CA ARG A 202 -13.21 -18.00 14.59
C ARG A 202 -12.05 -17.04 14.80
N LEU A 203 -12.25 -15.78 14.43
CA LEU A 203 -11.32 -14.71 14.73
C LEU A 203 -11.34 -14.45 16.24
N VAL A 204 -10.26 -14.81 16.94
CA VAL A 204 -10.17 -14.72 18.42
C VAL A 204 -9.41 -13.48 18.87
N GLY A 205 -8.56 -12.91 18.02
CA GLY A 205 -7.92 -11.65 18.33
C GLY A 205 -7.13 -11.12 17.15
N ILE A 206 -6.91 -9.80 17.13
CA ILE A 206 -5.99 -9.17 16.19
C ILE A 206 -5.00 -8.36 17.02
N GLN A 207 -3.72 -8.68 16.91
CA GLN A 207 -2.64 -7.99 17.60
C GLN A 207 -1.83 -7.21 16.57
N LEU A 208 -1.63 -5.91 16.83
CA LEU A 208 -0.80 -5.05 16.00
C LEU A 208 0.59 -4.97 16.63
N GLU A 209 1.59 -5.57 16.00
CA GLU A 209 2.99 -5.42 16.42
C GLU A 209 3.63 -4.27 15.64
N SER A 210 4.18 -3.27 16.35
CA SER A 210 4.99 -2.22 15.73
C SER A 210 6.32 -2.84 15.28
N MET A 211 6.62 -2.79 13.99
CA MET A 211 7.89 -3.22 13.40
C MET A 211 8.87 -2.04 13.28
N LEU A 212 8.95 -1.18 14.30
CA LEU A 212 9.97 -0.12 14.38
C LEU A 212 11.37 -0.74 14.57
N ARG A 213 11.92 -1.30 13.49
CA ARG A 213 13.35 -1.31 13.18
C ARG A 213 13.52 -0.55 11.88
N MET A 214 13.79 0.74 12.02
CA MET A 214 14.55 1.49 11.02
C MET A 214 15.83 1.94 11.75
N PRO A 215 16.98 1.94 11.05
CA PRO A 215 18.33 2.05 11.62
C PRO A 215 18.57 3.31 12.45
#